data_AF-A0A947EMI7-F1
#
_entry.id   AF-A0A947EMI7-F1
#
_cell.length_a   1.000
_cell.length_b   1.000
_cell.length_c   1.000
_cell.angle_alpha   90.00
_cell.angle_beta   90.00
_cell.angle_gamma   90.00
#
_symmetry.space_group_name_H-M   'P 1'
#
loop_
_entity.id
_entity.type
_entity.pdbx_description
1 polymer ?
#
loop_
_entity_poly.entity_id
_entity_poly.type
_entity_poly.pdbx_seq_one_letter_code
_entity_poly.pdbx_strand_id
1 'polypeptide(L)'
;MRLTLSIGFFFVLLCASAQEIKVLDGETKRPLVNALLYNDNKSKTLITDIDGICDLSAFNGSERFTISHIGYENKIANKNQILRRGGRIELIPKTEQLEAVVMSISKWEQQKKDIPQKVTSISAGDISFTNPQTSADLLQNSGQVFVQKSQLGGGSPMIRGFATNRLVLSVDGVRMNNAIFRGGNIQNVISVDPFTIKNTEVVFGPGSVIYGSDAIGGVMNFYTLKPQLPRVDTVLVSGNADFRYASANNENTVHGDVNIASKKWASLSSLTYNRFDDLRMGSHGPERYLRDQFAQRQNGTDVLVNNGKPKLQTPTGYDQINFLQKIAFRPDTD
;
A
#
# COMPACT_ATOMS: atom_id res chain seq x y z
N MET A 1 -71.43 36.79 18.64
CA MET A 1 -70.72 35.49 18.77
C MET A 1 -69.53 35.49 17.85
N ARG A 2 -68.29 35.53 18.39
CA ARG A 2 -67.05 35.51 17.60
C ARG A 2 -66.67 34.05 17.37
N LEU A 3 -66.62 33.62 16.11
CA LEU A 3 -66.21 32.27 15.72
C LEU A 3 -64.72 32.29 15.36
N THR A 4 -63.87 31.78 16.25
CA THR A 4 -62.45 31.58 16.00
C THR A 4 -62.26 30.25 15.27
N LEU A 5 -61.78 30.30 14.02
CA LEU A 5 -61.47 29.13 13.19
C LEU A 5 -60.01 28.72 13.44
N SER A 6 -59.79 27.66 14.21
CA SER A 6 -58.46 27.06 14.40
C SER A 6 -58.17 26.07 13.27
N ILE A 7 -57.18 26.36 12.43
CA ILE A 7 -56.68 25.45 11.39
C ILE A 7 -55.64 24.52 12.03
N GLY A 8 -55.98 23.25 12.19
CA GLY A 8 -55.05 22.20 12.61
C GLY A 8 -54.30 21.63 11.41
N PHE A 9 -52.97 21.73 11.42
CA PHE A 9 -52.10 21.16 10.39
C PHE A 9 -51.82 19.68 10.74
N PHE A 10 -52.45 18.76 10.01
CA PHE A 10 -52.26 17.32 10.20
C PHE A 10 -51.03 16.86 9.43
N PHE A 11 -49.91 16.62 10.14
CA PHE A 11 -48.67 16.13 9.55
C PHE A 11 -48.79 14.62 9.31
N VAL A 12 -49.02 14.22 8.05
CA VAL A 12 -49.00 12.81 7.65
C VAL A 12 -47.53 12.37 7.53
N LEU A 13 -47.06 11.58 8.48
CA LEU A 13 -45.78 10.87 8.39
C LEU A 13 -45.89 9.74 7.35
N LEU A 14 -45.41 10.00 6.14
CA LEU A 14 -45.15 8.97 5.15
C LEU A 14 -43.88 8.20 5.55
N CYS A 15 -44.05 6.99 6.08
CA CYS A 15 -42.94 6.05 6.26
C CYS A 15 -42.47 5.54 4.89
N ALA A 16 -41.45 6.17 4.31
CA ALA A 16 -40.70 5.57 3.22
C ALA A 16 -39.90 4.38 3.75
N SER A 17 -40.10 3.18 3.18
CA SER A 17 -39.26 2.02 3.49
C SER A 17 -37.90 2.20 2.81
N ALA A 18 -36.85 2.45 3.59
CA ALA A 18 -35.48 2.47 3.08
C ALA A 18 -35.11 1.08 2.53
N GLN A 19 -34.62 1.01 1.29
CA GLN A 19 -34.12 -0.22 0.66
C GLN A 19 -32.59 -0.35 0.77
N GLU A 20 -31.97 0.64 1.37
CA GLU A 20 -30.54 0.73 1.61
C GLU A 20 -30.15 -0.05 2.86
N ILE A 21 -29.00 -0.73 2.77
CA ILE A 21 -28.35 -1.36 3.92
C ILE A 21 -26.95 -0.82 4.09
N LYS A 22 -26.44 -0.89 5.32
CA LYS A 22 -25.07 -0.54 5.67
C LYS A 22 -24.28 -1.80 6.07
N VAL A 23 -23.17 -2.03 5.39
CA VAL A 23 -22.23 -3.13 5.66
C VAL A 23 -21.09 -2.61 6.52
N LEU A 24 -20.85 -3.27 7.65
CA LEU A 24 -19.89 -2.83 8.67
C LEU A 24 -18.91 -3.94 9.02
N ASP A 25 -17.74 -3.54 9.50
CA ASP A 25 -16.80 -4.41 10.18
C ASP A 25 -17.38 -4.85 11.54
N GLY A 26 -17.37 -6.16 11.82
CA GLY A 26 -17.94 -6.73 13.04
C GLY A 26 -17.22 -6.33 14.32
N GLU A 27 -15.94 -6.00 14.27
CA GLU A 27 -15.11 -5.62 15.42
C GLU A 27 -15.04 -4.10 15.58
N THR A 28 -14.62 -3.40 14.52
CA THR A 28 -14.35 -1.95 14.57
C THR A 28 -15.58 -1.10 14.30
N LYS A 29 -16.67 -1.69 13.80
CA LYS A 29 -17.92 -1.01 13.37
C LYS A 29 -17.72 0.04 12.27
N ARG A 30 -16.56 0.04 11.60
CA ARG A 30 -16.28 0.91 10.45
C ARG A 30 -17.05 0.45 9.21
N PRO A 31 -17.44 1.37 8.31
CA PRO A 31 -18.07 1.00 7.06
C PRO A 31 -17.13 0.18 6.17
N LEU A 32 -17.67 -0.86 5.53
CA LEU A 32 -16.92 -1.68 4.58
C LEU A 32 -17.21 -1.21 3.16
N VAL A 33 -16.21 -0.54 2.58
CA VAL A 33 -16.22 -0.04 1.20
C VAL A 33 -15.92 -1.20 0.25
N ASN A 34 -16.54 -1.24 -0.93
CA ASN A 34 -16.29 -2.26 -1.95
C ASN A 34 -16.66 -3.71 -1.53
N ALA A 35 -17.58 -3.90 -0.59
CA ALA A 35 -18.16 -5.22 -0.31
C ALA A 35 -19.09 -5.62 -1.46
N LEU A 36 -18.85 -6.80 -2.03
CA LEU A 36 -19.61 -7.35 -3.15
C LEU A 36 -20.80 -8.16 -2.63
N LEU A 37 -21.99 -7.84 -3.11
CA LEU A 37 -23.22 -8.59 -2.86
C LEU A 37 -23.64 -9.30 -4.14
N TYR A 38 -23.97 -10.60 -4.07
CA TYR A 38 -24.40 -11.36 -5.26
C TYR A 38 -25.34 -12.52 -4.93
N ASN A 39 -26.28 -12.85 -5.82
CA ASN A 39 -27.11 -14.06 -5.71
C ASN A 39 -26.35 -15.32 -6.18
N ASP A 40 -26.88 -16.51 -5.90
CA ASP A 40 -26.17 -17.79 -6.11
C ASP A 40 -25.65 -17.98 -7.55
N ASN A 41 -26.40 -17.53 -8.57
CA ASN A 41 -26.02 -17.61 -9.98
C ASN A 41 -25.26 -16.37 -10.50
N LYS A 42 -24.98 -15.38 -9.64
CA LYS A 42 -24.33 -14.10 -9.95
C LYS A 42 -25.03 -13.29 -11.05
N SER A 43 -26.33 -13.50 -11.28
CA SER A 43 -27.11 -12.69 -12.21
C SER A 43 -27.41 -11.29 -11.68
N LYS A 44 -27.33 -11.11 -10.36
CA LYS A 44 -27.48 -9.84 -9.67
C LYS A 44 -26.26 -9.61 -8.81
N THR A 45 -25.62 -8.46 -8.96
CA THR A 45 -24.44 -8.08 -8.19
C THR A 45 -24.45 -6.60 -7.85
N LEU A 46 -24.08 -6.25 -6.62
CA LEU A 46 -23.98 -4.87 -6.13
C LEU A 46 -22.70 -4.67 -5.34
N ILE A 47 -22.25 -3.43 -5.18
CA ILE A 47 -21.03 -3.10 -4.45
C ILE A 47 -21.35 -1.95 -3.48
N THR A 48 -20.83 -2.01 -2.26
CA THR A 48 -20.99 -0.91 -1.29
C THR A 48 -20.13 0.30 -1.63
N ASP A 49 -20.68 1.49 -1.35
CA ASP A 49 -19.98 2.77 -1.53
C ASP A 49 -18.98 3.08 -0.40
N ILE A 50 -18.44 4.32 -0.39
CA ILE A 50 -17.45 4.79 0.59
C ILE A 50 -17.99 4.84 2.02
N ASP A 51 -19.31 4.94 2.19
CA ASP A 51 -19.98 4.91 3.47
C ASP A 51 -20.42 3.48 3.84
N GLY A 52 -20.09 2.48 3.02
CA GLY A 52 -20.48 1.09 3.22
C GLY A 52 -21.96 0.84 2.92
N ILE A 53 -22.62 1.73 2.18
CA ILE A 53 -24.05 1.67 1.87
C ILE A 53 -24.27 0.97 0.52
N CYS A 54 -25.36 0.20 0.41
CA CYS A 54 -25.78 -0.46 -0.82
C CYS A 54 -27.31 -0.56 -0.90
N ASP A 55 -27.88 -0.24 -2.07
CA ASP A 55 -29.33 -0.35 -2.34
C ASP A 55 -29.73 -1.77 -2.76
N LEU A 56 -30.49 -2.48 -1.92
CA LEU A 56 -30.94 -3.85 -2.21
C LEU A 56 -32.17 -3.93 -3.13
N SER A 57 -32.53 -2.87 -3.86
CA SER A 57 -33.67 -2.87 -4.79
C SER A 57 -33.62 -4.02 -5.82
N ALA A 58 -32.43 -4.44 -6.24
CA ALA A 58 -32.25 -5.55 -7.18
C ALA A 58 -32.65 -6.93 -6.59
N PHE A 59 -32.62 -7.10 -5.27
CA PHE A 59 -32.89 -8.37 -4.59
C PHE A 59 -34.35 -8.47 -4.11
N ASN A 60 -34.95 -9.64 -4.31
CA ASN A 60 -36.27 -9.92 -3.76
C ASN A 60 -36.18 -10.11 -2.23
N GLY A 61 -37.27 -9.83 -1.51
CA GLY A 61 -37.29 -9.84 -0.04
C GLY A 61 -36.77 -11.13 0.61
N SER A 62 -37.09 -12.29 0.03
CA SER A 62 -36.69 -13.64 0.50
C SER A 62 -35.49 -14.22 -0.25
N GLU A 63 -34.99 -13.55 -1.29
CA GLU A 63 -33.85 -14.01 -2.08
C GLU A 63 -32.59 -13.97 -1.22
N ARG A 64 -31.84 -15.09 -1.22
CA ARG A 64 -30.55 -15.16 -0.54
C ARG A 64 -29.48 -14.56 -1.44
N PHE A 65 -28.60 -13.79 -0.83
CA PHE A 65 -27.40 -13.28 -1.47
C PHE A 65 -26.22 -13.43 -0.53
N THR A 66 -25.03 -13.54 -1.12
CA THR A 66 -23.76 -13.59 -0.43
C THR A 66 -23.13 -12.21 -0.43
N ILE A 67 -22.66 -11.78 0.73
CA ILE A 67 -21.84 -10.59 0.92
C ILE A 67 -20.39 -11.05 1.08
N SER A 68 -19.50 -10.54 0.24
CA SER A 68 -18.09 -10.89 0.21
C SER A 68 -17.22 -9.64 0.21
N HIS A 69 -16.22 -9.62 1.08
CA HIS A 69 -15.22 -8.55 1.13
C HIS A 69 -13.86 -9.19 1.42
N ILE A 70 -12.79 -8.63 0.85
CA ILE A 70 -11.43 -9.13 1.08
C ILE A 70 -11.09 -9.04 2.58
N GLY A 71 -10.57 -10.13 3.16
CA GLY A 71 -10.26 -10.19 4.60
C GLY A 71 -11.43 -10.51 5.53
N TYR A 72 -12.63 -10.77 5.00
CA TYR A 72 -13.81 -11.10 5.81
C TYR A 72 -14.44 -12.44 5.41
N GLU A 73 -15.17 -13.04 6.33
CA GLU A 73 -15.99 -14.21 6.07
C GLU A 73 -17.16 -13.87 5.16
N ASN A 74 -17.46 -14.76 4.21
CA ASN A 74 -18.63 -14.60 3.36
C ASN A 74 -19.87 -14.75 4.22
N LYS A 75 -20.78 -13.77 4.14
CA LYS A 75 -22.03 -13.79 4.90
C LYS A 75 -23.20 -13.95 3.96
N ILE A 76 -23.99 -15.00 4.19
CA ILE A 76 -25.25 -15.22 3.47
C ILE A 76 -26.37 -14.52 4.24
N ALA A 77 -27.17 -13.73 3.53
CA ALA A 77 -28.29 -13.01 4.10
C ALA A 77 -29.45 -12.90 3.10
N ASN A 78 -30.60 -12.43 3.56
CA ASN A 78 -31.70 -11.99 2.71
C ASN A 78 -32.18 -10.59 3.11
N LYS A 79 -32.80 -9.90 2.14
CA LYS A 79 -33.19 -8.49 2.28
C LYS A 79 -34.14 -8.27 3.45
N ASN A 80 -35.18 -9.10 3.59
CA ASN A 80 -36.17 -8.96 4.65
C ASN A 80 -35.58 -9.11 6.06
N GLN A 81 -34.61 -10.01 6.25
CA GLN A 81 -33.96 -10.19 7.55
C GLN A 81 -33.11 -8.98 7.94
N ILE A 82 -32.38 -8.39 6.99
CA ILE A 82 -31.51 -7.23 7.27
C ILE A 82 -32.36 -6.00 7.59
N LEU A 83 -33.40 -5.74 6.79
CA LEU A 83 -34.29 -4.60 7.01
C LEU A 83 -35.01 -4.69 8.37
N ARG A 84 -35.44 -5.90 8.79
CA ARG A 84 -36.02 -6.14 10.13
C ARG A 84 -35.04 -5.87 11.27
N ARG A 85 -33.74 -5.94 11.02
CA ARG A 85 -32.67 -5.68 12.00
C ARG A 85 -32.09 -4.26 11.89
N GLY A 86 -32.84 -3.33 11.29
CA GLY A 86 -32.45 -1.92 11.18
C GLY A 86 -31.51 -1.62 10.03
N GLY A 87 -31.48 -2.46 8.98
CA GLY A 87 -30.73 -2.17 7.75
C GLY A 87 -29.21 -2.29 7.89
N ARG A 88 -28.71 -2.98 8.92
CA ARG A 88 -27.27 -3.12 9.18
C ARG A 88 -26.85 -4.58 9.13
N ILE A 89 -25.69 -4.82 8.53
CA ILE A 89 -25.08 -6.15 8.49
C ILE A 89 -23.59 -6.05 8.75
N GLU A 90 -23.11 -6.89 9.66
CA GLU A 90 -21.71 -6.92 10.06
C GLU A 90 -21.00 -8.13 9.43
N LEU A 91 -19.81 -7.92 8.89
CA LEU A 91 -18.94 -9.00 8.43
C LEU A 91 -17.86 -9.27 9.48
N ILE A 92 -17.60 -10.55 9.72
CA ILE A 92 -16.57 -10.98 10.68
C ILE A 92 -15.23 -11.01 9.94
N PRO A 93 -14.18 -10.33 10.44
CA PRO A 93 -12.84 -10.44 9.89
C PRO A 93 -12.38 -11.91 9.93
N LYS A 94 -11.77 -12.39 8.84
CA LYS A 94 -11.16 -13.73 8.85
C LYS A 94 -9.97 -13.73 9.80
N THR A 95 -10.08 -14.48 10.89
CA THR A 95 -9.00 -14.65 11.88
C THR A 95 -7.92 -15.64 11.42
N GLU A 96 -8.14 -16.34 10.31
CA GLU A 96 -7.07 -17.06 9.63
C GLU A 96 -6.00 -16.05 9.21
N GLN A 97 -4.83 -16.09 9.85
CA GLN A 97 -3.63 -15.48 9.30
C GLN A 97 -3.51 -16.01 7.87
N LEU A 98 -3.77 -15.15 6.89
CA LEU A 98 -3.50 -15.47 5.50
C LEU A 98 -2.07 -16.00 5.44
N GLU A 99 -1.92 -17.29 5.17
CA GLU A 99 -0.61 -17.88 4.94
C GLU A 99 0.08 -16.98 3.92
N ALA A 100 1.23 -16.42 4.28
CA ALA A 100 1.92 -15.48 3.41
C ALA A 100 2.16 -16.17 2.07
N VAL A 101 1.42 -15.73 1.05
CA VAL A 101 1.58 -16.20 -0.31
C VAL A 101 2.84 -15.54 -0.84
N VAL A 102 3.74 -16.37 -1.36
CA VAL A 102 5.01 -15.92 -1.92
C VAL A 102 4.94 -16.08 -3.43
N MET A 103 5.27 -15.03 -4.17
CA MET A 103 5.31 -14.97 -5.63
C MET A 103 6.72 -15.23 -6.21
N SER A 104 7.71 -15.55 -5.36
CA SER A 104 9.14 -15.48 -5.70
C SER A 104 9.73 -16.66 -6.50
N ILE A 105 9.05 -17.79 -6.72
CA ILE A 105 9.76 -18.99 -7.25
C ILE A 105 9.18 -19.52 -8.56
N SER A 106 7.87 -19.42 -8.74
CA SER A 106 7.24 -19.61 -10.04
C SER A 106 6.42 -18.36 -10.31
N LYS A 107 6.14 -18.03 -11.56
CA LYS A 107 5.26 -16.90 -11.92
C LYS A 107 3.79 -17.08 -11.45
N TRP A 108 3.59 -17.90 -10.42
CA TRP A 108 2.35 -18.35 -9.79
C TRP A 108 2.50 -18.23 -8.27
N GLU A 109 1.42 -17.86 -7.61
CA GLU A 109 1.33 -17.78 -6.15
C GLU A 109 1.61 -19.16 -5.52
N GLN A 110 2.63 -19.26 -4.68
CA GLN A 110 2.98 -20.48 -3.93
C GLN A 110 2.82 -20.25 -2.42
N GLN A 111 2.44 -21.30 -1.70
CA GLN A 111 2.40 -21.24 -0.25
C GLN A 111 3.83 -21.25 0.30
N LYS A 112 4.10 -20.41 1.29
CA LYS A 112 5.43 -20.30 1.93
C LYS A 112 5.98 -21.65 2.43
N LYS A 113 5.11 -22.60 2.80
CA LYS A 113 5.50 -23.93 3.30
C LYS A 113 6.10 -24.86 2.23
N ASP A 114 5.79 -24.61 0.96
CA ASP A 114 6.26 -25.41 -0.18
C ASP A 114 7.61 -24.90 -0.71
N ILE A 115 8.10 -23.79 -0.15
CA ILE A 115 9.34 -23.17 -0.53
C ILE A 115 10.46 -23.58 0.44
N PRO A 116 11.54 -24.23 -0.04
CA PRO A 116 12.63 -24.66 0.82
C PRO A 116 13.51 -23.49 1.31
N GLN A 117 13.48 -22.35 0.62
CA GLN A 117 14.23 -21.16 1.02
C GLN A 117 13.47 -20.35 2.07
N LYS A 118 14.19 -19.71 2.98
CA LYS A 118 13.54 -18.73 3.87
C LYS A 118 13.08 -17.54 3.03
N VAL A 119 11.80 -17.23 3.09
CA VAL A 119 11.22 -16.03 2.47
C VAL A 119 10.50 -15.20 3.53
N THR A 120 10.73 -13.88 3.50
CA THR A 120 9.95 -12.91 4.27
C THR A 120 9.16 -12.04 3.32
N SER A 121 7.87 -11.87 3.61
CA SER A 121 6.98 -11.00 2.85
C SER A 121 6.64 -9.79 3.70
N ILE A 122 6.54 -8.62 3.06
CA ILE A 122 6.13 -7.35 3.67
C ILE A 122 4.98 -6.84 2.81
N SER A 123 3.77 -6.89 3.36
CA SER A 123 2.55 -6.53 2.64
C SER A 123 2.34 -5.02 2.59
N ALA A 124 1.48 -4.53 1.68
CA ALA A 124 1.03 -3.14 1.69
C ALA A 124 0.45 -2.70 3.05
N GLY A 125 -0.21 -3.61 3.78
CA GLY A 125 -0.70 -3.34 5.13
C GLY A 125 0.43 -3.10 6.13
N ASP A 126 1.49 -3.90 6.08
CA ASP A 126 2.68 -3.72 6.92
C ASP A 126 3.43 -2.42 6.58
N ILE A 127 3.49 -2.08 5.29
CA ILE A 127 4.12 -0.85 4.80
C ILE A 127 3.32 0.36 5.28
N SER A 128 2.00 0.33 5.17
CA SER A 128 1.11 1.39 5.67
C SER A 128 1.24 1.55 7.19
N PHE A 129 1.30 0.44 7.93
CA PHE A 129 1.44 0.45 9.38
C PHE A 129 2.81 0.99 9.85
N THR A 130 3.90 0.54 9.22
CA THR A 130 5.26 0.98 9.59
C THR A 130 5.63 2.33 9.02
N ASN A 131 4.94 2.77 7.96
CA ASN A 131 5.09 4.05 7.27
C ASN A 131 6.59 4.44 7.07
N PRO A 132 7.36 3.68 6.27
CA PRO A 132 8.78 3.92 6.07
C PRO A 132 9.05 5.16 5.19
N GLN A 133 10.13 5.91 5.46
CA GLN A 133 10.54 7.06 4.64
C GLN A 133 11.02 6.64 3.24
N THR A 134 11.68 5.49 3.16
CA THR A 134 12.28 4.95 1.92
C THR A 134 12.09 3.43 1.87
N SER A 135 12.26 2.82 0.71
CA SER A 135 12.26 1.35 0.60
C SER A 135 13.45 0.70 1.33
N ALA A 136 14.52 1.44 1.61
CA ALA A 136 15.58 0.96 2.49
C ALA A 136 15.07 0.83 3.93
N ASP A 137 14.33 1.82 4.44
CA ASP A 137 13.68 1.76 5.75
C ASP A 137 12.64 0.63 5.81
N LEU A 138 11.87 0.45 4.73
CA LEU A 138 10.94 -0.68 4.58
C LEU A 138 11.65 -2.01 4.81
N LEU A 139 12.78 -2.24 4.14
CA LEU A 139 13.56 -3.46 4.29
C LEU A 139 14.15 -3.59 5.70
N GLN A 140 14.67 -2.50 6.25
CA GLN A 140 15.25 -2.49 7.60
C GLN A 140 14.22 -2.84 8.68
N ASN A 141 12.99 -2.34 8.54
CA ASN A 141 11.88 -2.61 9.46
C ASN A 141 11.46 -4.08 9.51
N SER A 142 11.85 -4.90 8.52
CA SER A 142 11.65 -6.36 8.57
C SER A 142 12.43 -7.07 9.68
N GLY A 143 13.46 -6.42 10.24
CA GLY A 143 14.37 -6.99 11.23
C GLY A 143 15.31 -8.07 10.67
N GLN A 144 15.26 -8.37 9.37
CA GLN A 144 16.05 -9.43 8.74
C GLN A 144 17.02 -8.93 7.67
N VAL A 145 16.81 -7.70 7.17
CA VAL A 145 17.70 -7.03 6.22
C VAL A 145 18.38 -5.89 6.96
N PHE A 146 19.72 -5.92 7.00
CA PHE A 146 20.48 -4.78 7.51
C PHE A 146 20.61 -3.75 6.41
N VAL A 147 20.63 -2.47 6.79
CA VAL A 147 20.83 -1.38 5.82
C VAL A 147 21.99 -0.53 6.27
N GLN A 148 23.00 -0.43 5.41
CA GLN A 148 24.08 0.53 5.58
C GLN A 148 23.66 1.86 4.96
N LYS A 149 23.48 2.89 5.79
CA LYS A 149 23.16 4.27 5.37
C LYS A 149 24.36 5.17 5.61
N SER A 150 25.05 5.55 4.53
CA SER A 150 26.12 6.56 4.59
C SER A 150 25.58 7.99 4.58
N GLN A 151 24.34 8.17 4.10
CA GLN A 151 23.61 9.44 4.05
C GLN A 151 22.10 9.15 3.97
N LEU A 152 21.24 10.18 4.03
CA LEU A 152 19.79 10.02 3.90
C LEU A 152 19.35 9.64 2.48
N GLY A 153 20.01 10.18 1.45
CA GLY A 153 19.74 9.89 0.04
C GLY A 153 20.32 8.55 -0.44
N GLY A 154 20.49 7.57 0.46
CA GLY A 154 20.98 6.25 0.11
C GLY A 154 20.68 5.22 1.19
N GLY A 155 20.66 3.95 0.80
CA GLY A 155 20.59 2.85 1.76
C GLY A 155 20.97 1.55 1.09
N SER A 156 22.02 0.88 1.58
CA SER A 156 22.48 -0.36 1.00
C SER A 156 22.04 -1.57 1.81
N PRO A 157 21.14 -2.40 1.26
CA PRO A 157 20.75 -3.63 1.90
C PRO A 157 21.94 -4.58 2.06
N MET A 158 21.93 -5.31 3.16
CA MET A 158 22.88 -6.36 3.48
C MET A 158 22.12 -7.54 4.08
N ILE A 159 22.33 -8.72 3.49
CA ILE A 159 21.68 -9.97 3.90
C ILE A 159 22.79 -10.97 4.21
N ARG A 160 22.87 -11.41 5.48
CA ARG A 160 23.88 -12.38 5.96
C ARG A 160 25.33 -12.01 5.57
N GLY A 161 25.68 -10.73 5.64
CA GLY A 161 27.01 -10.21 5.28
C GLY A 161 27.22 -9.99 3.78
N PHE A 162 26.29 -10.43 2.92
CA PHE A 162 26.32 -10.10 1.50
C PHE A 162 25.69 -8.73 1.26
N ALA A 163 26.39 -7.91 0.49
CA ALA A 163 25.94 -6.60 0.02
C ALA A 163 26.30 -6.44 -1.46
N THR A 164 25.92 -5.31 -2.04
CA THR A 164 26.31 -4.93 -3.40
C THR A 164 25.87 -5.98 -4.44
N ASN A 165 26.73 -6.31 -5.40
CA ASN A 165 26.53 -7.23 -6.51
C ASN A 165 26.42 -8.70 -6.07
N ARG A 166 26.03 -8.95 -4.83
CA ARG A 166 25.71 -10.29 -4.30
C ARG A 166 24.26 -10.37 -3.83
N LEU A 167 23.50 -9.28 -3.98
CA LEU A 167 22.05 -9.24 -3.79
C LEU A 167 21.41 -8.80 -5.09
N VAL A 168 20.24 -9.36 -5.41
CA VAL A 168 19.43 -8.88 -6.55
C VAL A 168 18.28 -8.03 -6.04
N LEU A 169 18.10 -6.88 -6.68
CA LEU A 169 16.96 -5.98 -6.54
C LEU A 169 16.12 -6.08 -7.80
N SER A 170 14.83 -6.39 -7.66
CA SER A 170 13.89 -6.52 -8.77
C SER A 170 12.59 -5.80 -8.47
N VAL A 171 12.00 -5.16 -9.48
CA VAL A 171 10.68 -4.54 -9.42
C VAL A 171 9.81 -5.16 -10.50
N ASP A 172 8.70 -5.78 -10.11
CA ASP A 172 7.79 -6.51 -11.01
C ASP A 172 8.49 -7.52 -11.94
N GLY A 173 9.58 -8.13 -11.46
CA GLY A 173 10.38 -9.10 -12.23
C GLY A 173 11.49 -8.48 -13.08
N VAL A 174 11.60 -7.15 -13.14
CA VAL A 174 12.67 -6.45 -13.83
C VAL A 174 13.80 -6.14 -12.84
N ARG A 175 15.00 -6.64 -13.14
CA ARG A 175 16.19 -6.39 -12.33
C ARG A 175 16.63 -4.93 -12.42
N MET A 176 16.81 -4.29 -11.26
CA MET A 176 17.14 -2.86 -11.14
C MET A 176 18.63 -2.59 -10.86
N ASN A 177 19.36 -3.55 -10.30
CA ASN A 177 20.80 -3.40 -10.01
C ASN A 177 21.63 -4.28 -10.97
N ASN A 178 22.69 -3.74 -11.54
CA ASN A 178 23.58 -4.47 -12.47
C ASN A 178 24.92 -4.85 -11.83
N ALA A 179 25.66 -5.76 -12.46
CA ALA A 179 26.97 -6.24 -11.97
C ALA A 179 28.12 -5.22 -12.13
N ILE A 180 27.90 -4.13 -12.88
CA ILE A 180 28.90 -3.07 -13.12
C ILE A 180 28.94 -2.02 -12.01
N PHE A 181 28.01 -2.06 -11.05
CA PHE A 181 28.24 -1.40 -9.77
C PHE A 181 29.47 -2.07 -9.13
N ARG A 182 30.63 -1.40 -9.23
CA ARG A 182 31.87 -1.69 -8.50
C ARG A 182 31.51 -2.15 -7.09
N GLY A 183 32.29 -3.02 -6.46
CA GLY A 183 32.00 -3.67 -5.17
C GLY A 183 31.57 -2.80 -3.95
N GLY A 184 31.31 -1.50 -4.12
CA GLY A 184 30.61 -0.64 -3.18
C GLY A 184 29.08 -0.72 -3.22
N ASN A 185 28.51 -0.45 -2.05
CA ASN A 185 27.08 -0.42 -1.68
C ASN A 185 26.04 -0.08 -2.77
N ILE A 186 24.95 -0.87 -2.83
CA ILE A 186 23.74 -0.63 -3.64
C ILE A 186 22.86 0.37 -2.91
N GLN A 187 23.09 1.65 -3.13
CA GLN A 187 22.28 2.69 -2.48
C GLN A 187 20.93 2.92 -3.14
N ASN A 188 20.76 2.47 -4.39
CA ASN A 188 19.61 2.78 -5.24
C ASN A 188 18.34 2.00 -4.91
N VAL A 189 18.31 1.17 -3.86
CA VAL A 189 17.05 0.53 -3.43
C VAL A 189 15.97 1.59 -3.16
N ILE A 190 16.38 2.75 -2.62
CA ILE A 190 15.52 3.91 -2.32
C ILE A 190 14.81 4.52 -3.55
N SER A 191 15.22 4.14 -4.76
CA SER A 191 14.52 4.55 -5.99
C SER A 191 13.16 3.87 -6.15
N VAL A 192 12.91 2.79 -5.40
CA VAL A 192 11.58 2.16 -5.33
C VAL A 192 10.75 2.90 -4.29
N ASP A 193 9.58 3.37 -4.72
CA ASP A 193 8.63 4.10 -3.88
C ASP A 193 7.84 3.14 -2.97
N PRO A 194 7.97 3.24 -1.62
CA PRO A 194 7.18 2.48 -0.66
C PRO A 194 5.67 2.52 -0.90
N PHE A 195 5.14 3.67 -1.29
CA PHE A 195 3.69 3.87 -1.41
C PHE A 195 3.09 3.12 -2.61
N THR A 196 3.91 2.84 -3.63
CA THR A 196 3.48 2.07 -4.80
C THR A 196 3.60 0.56 -4.63
N ILE A 197 4.12 0.06 -3.50
CA ILE A 197 4.39 -1.35 -3.29
C ILE A 197 3.16 -2.06 -2.74
N LYS A 198 2.71 -3.08 -3.48
CA LYS A 198 1.69 -4.03 -3.01
C LYS A 198 2.27 -5.07 -2.05
N ASN A 199 3.46 -5.57 -2.37
CA ASN A 199 4.15 -6.59 -1.59
C ASN A 199 5.66 -6.55 -1.87
N THR A 200 6.48 -6.79 -0.85
CA THR A 200 7.92 -7.01 -0.99
C THR A 200 8.26 -8.40 -0.49
N GLU A 201 9.04 -9.14 -1.27
CA GLU A 201 9.57 -10.44 -0.88
C GLU A 201 11.09 -10.40 -0.78
N VAL A 202 11.60 -10.87 0.35
CA VAL A 202 13.02 -11.08 0.56
C VAL A 202 13.28 -12.58 0.64
N VAL A 203 13.91 -13.11 -0.40
CA VAL A 203 14.39 -14.49 -0.48
C VAL A 203 15.81 -14.54 0.06
N PHE A 204 16.03 -15.31 1.11
CA PHE A 204 17.33 -15.42 1.76
C PHE A 204 18.14 -16.58 1.19
N GLY A 205 19.34 -16.30 0.70
CA GLY A 205 20.24 -17.30 0.13
C GLY A 205 20.24 -17.34 -1.40
N PRO A 206 20.86 -18.38 -2.01
CA PRO A 206 21.11 -18.42 -3.44
C PRO A 206 19.82 -18.50 -4.27
N GLY A 207 19.58 -17.48 -5.10
CA GLY A 207 18.45 -17.37 -6.04
C GLY A 207 18.87 -17.41 -7.51
N SER A 208 20.12 -17.79 -7.83
CA SER A 208 20.71 -17.56 -9.15
C SER A 208 20.04 -18.30 -10.31
N VAL A 209 19.33 -19.39 -10.04
CA VAL A 209 18.59 -20.14 -11.06
C VAL A 209 17.43 -19.32 -11.63
N ILE A 210 16.76 -18.53 -10.80
CA ILE A 210 15.55 -17.78 -11.18
C ILE A 210 15.90 -16.33 -11.51
N TYR A 211 16.79 -15.72 -10.72
CA TYR A 211 17.09 -14.29 -10.78
C TYR A 211 18.39 -13.96 -11.54
N GLY A 212 19.09 -14.99 -12.03
CA GLY A 212 20.32 -14.85 -12.79
C GLY A 212 21.57 -14.68 -11.92
N SER A 213 22.68 -14.31 -12.55
CA SER A 213 23.95 -14.06 -11.86
C SER A 213 23.77 -13.04 -10.72
N ASP A 214 24.59 -13.14 -9.67
CA ASP A 214 24.65 -12.23 -8.52
C ASP A 214 23.61 -12.43 -7.41
N ALA A 215 22.63 -13.31 -7.59
CA ALA A 215 21.63 -13.65 -6.56
C ALA A 215 22.19 -14.59 -5.47
N ILE A 216 23.46 -14.50 -5.10
CA ILE A 216 24.11 -15.45 -4.17
C ILE A 216 23.71 -15.23 -2.71
N GLY A 217 23.59 -13.98 -2.28
CA GLY A 217 23.25 -13.60 -0.91
C GLY A 217 21.76 -13.50 -0.65
N GLY A 218 20.98 -13.21 -1.69
CA GLY A 218 19.53 -13.09 -1.61
C GLY A 218 18.95 -12.26 -2.73
N VAL A 219 17.61 -12.20 -2.73
CA VAL A 219 16.82 -11.48 -3.72
C VAL A 219 15.75 -10.67 -3.01
N MET A 220 15.63 -9.41 -3.38
CA MET A 220 14.60 -8.49 -2.93
C MET A 220 13.71 -8.18 -4.14
N ASN A 221 12.49 -8.70 -4.11
CA ASN A 221 11.48 -8.44 -5.13
C ASN A 221 10.45 -7.46 -4.59
N PHE A 222 10.22 -6.41 -5.34
CA PHE A 222 9.17 -5.44 -5.08
C PHE A 222 8.07 -5.65 -6.12
N TYR A 223 6.86 -5.92 -5.66
CA TYR A 223 5.69 -6.00 -6.51
C TYR A 223 4.88 -4.73 -6.32
N THR A 224 4.77 -3.93 -7.36
CA THR A 224 4.03 -2.69 -7.28
C THR A 224 2.54 -2.94 -7.47
N LEU A 225 1.72 -1.95 -7.12
CA LEU A 225 0.28 -1.94 -7.34
C LEU A 225 -0.05 -2.32 -8.80
N LYS A 226 -1.19 -2.97 -9.00
CA LYS A 226 -1.66 -3.43 -10.32
C LYS A 226 -3.06 -2.86 -10.59
N PRO A 227 -3.35 -2.41 -11.83
CA PRO A 227 -4.69 -1.99 -12.20
C PRO A 227 -5.71 -3.09 -11.92
N GLN A 228 -6.84 -2.74 -11.29
CA GLN A 228 -7.89 -3.70 -10.93
C GLN A 228 -9.04 -3.59 -11.92
N LEU A 229 -9.23 -4.62 -12.74
CA LEU A 229 -10.35 -4.72 -13.67
C LEU A 229 -11.63 -5.11 -12.91
N PRO A 230 -12.74 -4.37 -13.06
CA PRO A 230 -14.02 -4.74 -12.46
C PRO A 230 -14.49 -6.10 -13.03
N ARG A 231 -15.19 -6.86 -12.17
CA ARG A 231 -15.81 -8.14 -12.56
C ARG A 231 -17.16 -7.94 -13.26
N VAL A 232 -17.72 -6.75 -13.14
CA VAL A 232 -18.99 -6.32 -13.73
C VAL A 232 -18.74 -5.23 -14.76
N ASP A 233 -19.74 -5.02 -15.63
CA ASP A 233 -19.70 -4.01 -16.69
C ASP A 233 -19.97 -2.60 -16.13
N THR A 234 -19.05 -2.14 -15.29
CA THR A 234 -19.11 -0.84 -14.61
C THR A 234 -17.76 -0.16 -14.70
N VAL A 235 -17.75 1.17 -14.73
CA VAL A 235 -16.51 1.92 -14.54
C VAL A 235 -16.20 1.94 -13.04
N LEU A 236 -15.05 1.40 -12.66
CA LEU A 236 -14.49 1.46 -11.31
C LEU A 236 -13.46 2.58 -11.27
N VAL A 237 -13.65 3.51 -10.34
CA VAL A 237 -12.63 4.51 -9.98
C VAL A 237 -12.30 4.33 -8.52
N SER A 238 -11.03 4.14 -8.22
CA SER A 238 -10.50 4.08 -6.85
C SER A 238 -9.21 4.86 -6.78
N GLY A 239 -8.84 5.33 -5.59
CA GLY A 239 -7.57 5.99 -5.40
C GLY A 239 -7.23 6.10 -3.93
N ASN A 240 -6.00 6.52 -3.67
CA ASN A 240 -5.48 6.78 -2.35
C ASN A 240 -4.71 8.11 -2.36
N ALA A 241 -4.65 8.76 -1.20
CA ALA A 241 -3.76 9.88 -0.96
C ALA A 241 -3.14 9.73 0.43
N ASP A 242 -1.83 9.92 0.53
CA ASP A 242 -1.09 9.88 1.78
C ASP A 242 -0.28 11.16 1.98
N PHE A 243 -0.15 11.54 3.25
CA PHE A 243 0.77 12.59 3.69
C PHE A 243 1.61 12.08 4.85
N ARG A 244 2.92 12.32 4.77
CA ARG A 244 3.87 11.96 5.82
C ARG A 244 4.76 13.13 6.18
N TYR A 245 4.95 13.31 7.48
CA TYR A 245 5.89 14.26 8.06
C TYR A 245 6.82 13.57 9.06
N ALA A 246 8.12 13.86 9.00
CA ALA A 246 9.09 13.36 9.97
C ALA A 246 9.99 14.48 10.48
N SER A 247 10.01 14.69 11.79
CA SER A 247 10.73 15.82 12.42
C SER A 247 12.24 15.68 12.42
N ALA A 248 12.77 14.45 12.34
CA ALA A 248 14.22 14.19 12.38
C ALA A 248 14.97 14.81 11.20
N ASN A 249 14.32 14.91 10.04
CA ASN A 249 14.86 15.49 8.80
C ASN A 249 13.86 16.44 8.14
N ASN A 250 12.90 16.95 8.91
CA ASN A 250 11.83 17.84 8.44
C ASN A 250 11.18 17.35 7.12
N GLU A 251 11.01 16.03 6.99
CA GLU A 251 10.47 15.38 5.81
C GLU A 251 9.06 15.88 5.55
N ASN A 252 8.75 16.15 4.28
CA ASN A 252 7.39 16.27 3.79
C ASN A 252 7.22 15.37 2.57
N THR A 253 6.36 14.37 2.69
CA THR A 253 6.04 13.43 1.62
C THR A 253 4.55 13.50 1.31
N VAL A 254 4.24 13.61 0.02
CA VAL A 254 2.87 13.60 -0.51
C VAL A 254 2.78 12.50 -1.56
N HIS A 255 1.78 11.64 -1.44
CA HIS A 255 1.48 10.59 -2.39
C HIS A 255 0.03 10.68 -2.85
N GLY A 256 -0.21 10.34 -4.12
CA GLY A 256 -1.54 10.06 -4.62
C GLY A 256 -1.51 9.03 -5.73
N ASP A 257 -2.49 8.13 -5.73
CA ASP A 257 -2.73 7.19 -6.82
C ASP A 257 -4.20 7.12 -7.20
N VAL A 258 -4.44 6.81 -8.47
CA VAL A 258 -5.76 6.63 -9.06
C VAL A 258 -5.74 5.43 -9.98
N ASN A 259 -6.68 4.51 -9.76
CA ASN A 259 -7.05 3.42 -10.64
C ASN A 259 -8.40 3.73 -11.32
N ILE A 260 -8.39 3.80 -12.64
CA ILE A 260 -9.59 3.93 -13.47
C ILE A 260 -9.70 2.66 -14.31
N ALA A 261 -10.79 1.95 -14.17
CA ALA A 261 -10.98 0.67 -14.84
C ALA A 261 -12.39 0.50 -15.40
N SER A 262 -12.47 -0.12 -16.55
CA SER A 262 -13.66 -0.62 -17.24
C SER A 262 -13.51 -2.14 -17.41
N LYS A 263 -14.51 -2.82 -17.96
CA LYS A 263 -14.49 -4.27 -18.16
C LYS A 263 -13.23 -4.83 -18.85
N LYS A 264 -12.70 -4.09 -19.84
CA LYS A 264 -11.55 -4.51 -20.66
C LYS A 264 -10.28 -3.72 -20.39
N TRP A 265 -10.38 -2.47 -19.98
CA TRP A 265 -9.24 -1.58 -19.82
C TRP A 265 -9.12 -1.12 -18.37
N ALA A 266 -7.92 -1.15 -17.81
CA ALA A 266 -7.62 -0.54 -16.52
C ALA A 266 -6.32 0.27 -16.59
N SER A 267 -6.31 1.42 -15.94
CA SER A 267 -5.20 2.33 -15.84
C SER A 267 -4.95 2.64 -14.37
N LEU A 268 -3.72 2.49 -13.91
CA LEU A 268 -3.26 2.90 -12.59
C LEU A 268 -2.16 3.94 -12.77
N SER A 269 -2.35 5.10 -12.16
CA SER A 269 -1.39 6.20 -12.21
C SER A 269 -1.08 6.62 -10.78
N SER A 270 0.19 6.81 -10.44
CA SER A 270 0.63 7.17 -9.09
C SER A 270 1.79 8.16 -9.15
N LEU A 271 1.76 9.12 -8.24
CA LEU A 271 2.78 10.16 -8.09
C LEU A 271 3.11 10.36 -6.61
N THR A 272 4.40 10.38 -6.31
CA THR A 272 4.93 10.72 -4.98
C THR A 272 5.95 11.82 -5.12
N TYR A 273 5.86 12.81 -4.26
CA TYR A 273 6.91 13.80 -4.05
C TYR A 273 7.39 13.73 -2.61
N ASN A 274 8.70 13.58 -2.45
CA ASN A 274 9.38 13.57 -1.17
C ASN A 274 10.32 14.77 -1.11
N ARG A 275 10.27 15.51 -0.02
CA ARG A 275 11.24 16.54 0.33
C ARG A 275 11.86 16.20 1.67
N PHE A 276 13.14 15.91 1.68
CA PHE A 276 13.93 15.65 2.88
C PHE A 276 14.88 16.81 3.12
N ASP A 277 14.83 17.40 4.30
CA ASP A 277 15.85 18.34 4.75
C ASP A 277 17.02 17.58 5.40
N ASP A 278 18.01 18.31 5.89
CA ASP A 278 19.17 17.71 6.55
C ASP A 278 18.79 16.94 7.82
N LEU A 279 19.44 15.78 8.02
CA LEU A 279 19.25 14.97 9.21
C LEU A 279 19.70 15.73 10.46
N ARG A 280 18.82 15.82 11.45
CA ARG A 280 19.11 16.34 12.78
C ARG A 280 19.40 15.18 13.72
N MET A 281 20.60 15.16 14.30
CA MET A 281 20.93 14.21 15.36
C MET A 281 20.20 14.55 16.67
N GLY A 282 20.04 13.53 17.53
CA GLY A 282 19.48 13.70 18.87
C GLY A 282 20.26 14.70 19.72
N SER A 283 19.58 15.38 20.64
CA SER A 283 20.21 16.39 21.51
C SER A 283 21.17 15.80 22.53
N HIS A 284 20.99 14.52 22.88
CA HIS A 284 21.78 13.76 23.84
C HIS A 284 22.53 12.65 23.08
N GLY A 285 23.80 12.89 22.78
CA GLY A 285 24.65 11.95 22.07
C GLY A 285 26.12 12.35 22.15
N PRO A 286 27.03 11.48 21.69
CA PRO A 286 28.45 11.77 21.70
C PRO A 286 28.81 13.00 20.84
N GLU A 287 29.61 13.91 21.39
CA GLU A 287 30.06 15.11 20.66
C GLU A 287 30.87 14.78 19.42
N ARG A 288 31.54 13.62 19.38
CA ARG A 288 32.31 13.12 18.21
C ARG A 288 31.48 12.95 16.93
N TYR A 289 30.15 12.96 17.01
CA TYR A 289 29.25 12.87 15.86
C TYR A 289 28.66 14.23 15.44
N LEU A 290 29.01 15.31 16.15
CA LEU A 290 28.71 16.66 15.70
C LEU A 290 29.45 16.92 14.39
N ARG A 291 28.79 17.67 13.51
CA ARG A 291 29.32 18.08 12.23
C ARG A 291 29.70 19.55 12.31
N ASP A 292 30.85 19.84 12.91
CA ASP A 292 31.29 21.23 13.14
C ASP A 292 31.68 21.96 11.85
N GLN A 293 32.02 21.21 10.80
CA GLN A 293 32.36 21.75 9.49
C GLN A 293 31.81 20.87 8.38
N PHE A 294 31.56 21.46 7.21
CA PHE A 294 31.20 20.73 5.99
C PHE A 294 31.88 21.36 4.77
N ALA A 295 32.07 20.55 3.73
CA ALA A 295 32.60 21.02 2.46
C ALA A 295 31.49 21.66 1.63
N GLN A 296 31.77 22.82 1.05
CA GLN A 296 30.90 23.53 0.12
C GLN A 296 31.72 24.04 -1.06
N ARG A 297 31.17 23.98 -2.27
CA ARG A 297 31.83 24.54 -3.45
C ARG A 297 31.59 26.04 -3.53
N GLN A 298 32.66 26.83 -3.55
CA GLN A 298 32.63 28.28 -3.70
C GLN A 298 33.60 28.68 -4.82
N ASN A 299 33.11 29.43 -5.82
CA ASN A 299 33.90 29.87 -6.99
C ASN A 299 34.66 28.74 -7.70
N GLY A 300 34.08 27.53 -7.75
CA GLY A 300 34.67 26.38 -8.43
C GLY A 300 35.63 25.55 -7.58
N THR A 301 35.91 25.93 -6.34
CA THR A 301 36.80 25.21 -5.40
C THR A 301 36.02 24.73 -4.18
N ASP A 302 36.36 23.56 -3.65
CA ASP A 302 35.77 23.05 -2.41
C ASP A 302 36.45 23.69 -1.20
N VAL A 303 35.66 24.31 -0.33
CA VAL A 303 36.13 24.96 0.90
C VAL A 303 35.41 24.35 2.12
N LEU A 304 36.12 24.28 3.24
CA LEU A 304 35.51 23.92 4.52
C LEU A 304 34.84 25.14 5.15
N VAL A 305 33.56 24.98 5.49
CA VAL A 305 32.74 26.02 6.11
C VAL A 305 32.33 25.55 7.50
N ASN A 306 32.39 26.46 8.48
CA ASN A 306 31.90 26.19 9.83
C ASN A 306 30.37 26.00 9.82
N ASN A 307 29.92 24.94 10.48
CA ASN A 307 28.50 24.65 10.65
C ASN A 307 27.97 25.38 11.89
N GLY A 308 27.17 26.42 11.69
CA GLY A 308 26.49 27.12 12.80
C GLY A 308 25.47 26.25 13.55
N LYS A 309 25.14 25.06 13.03
CA LYS A 309 24.23 24.09 13.66
C LYS A 309 24.88 22.69 13.65
N PRO A 310 25.87 22.39 14.50
CA PRO A 310 26.64 21.14 14.44
C PRO A 310 25.82 19.84 14.60
N LYS A 311 24.60 19.93 15.13
CA LYS A 311 23.64 18.80 15.20
C LYS A 311 22.95 18.49 13.87
N LEU A 312 23.08 19.36 12.87
CA LEU A 312 22.51 19.19 11.54
C LEU A 312 23.59 18.61 10.61
N GLN A 313 23.27 17.49 9.96
CA GLN A 313 24.19 16.77 9.08
C GLN A 313 24.13 17.39 7.67
N THR A 314 24.69 18.59 7.50
CA THR A 314 24.58 19.35 6.25
C THR A 314 25.72 19.07 5.26
N PRO A 315 25.46 18.91 3.95
CA PRO A 315 24.16 18.65 3.33
C PRO A 315 23.86 17.14 3.30
N THR A 316 22.65 16.77 3.70
CA THR A 316 22.07 15.43 3.52
C THR A 316 20.64 15.47 2.97
N GLY A 317 20.01 16.65 2.92
CA GLY A 317 18.70 16.83 2.31
C GLY A 317 18.70 16.55 0.80
N TYR A 318 17.56 16.09 0.30
CA TYR A 318 17.31 15.82 -1.11
C TYR A 318 15.81 15.77 -1.40
N ASP A 319 15.46 15.98 -2.66
CA ASP A 319 14.10 15.83 -3.17
C ASP A 319 14.02 14.61 -4.09
N GLN A 320 12.88 13.92 -4.09
CA GLN A 320 12.61 12.79 -4.96
C GLN A 320 11.20 12.87 -5.54
N ILE A 321 11.07 12.54 -6.82
CA ILE A 321 9.78 12.38 -7.49
C ILE A 321 9.71 10.94 -8.00
N ASN A 322 8.66 10.23 -7.63
CA ASN A 322 8.38 8.88 -8.14
C ASN A 322 7.08 8.93 -8.96
N PHE A 323 7.12 8.35 -10.15
CA PHE A 323 5.96 8.21 -11.02
C PHE A 323 5.80 6.76 -11.45
N LEU A 324 4.60 6.21 -11.28
CA LEU A 324 4.23 4.88 -11.75
C LEU A 324 2.99 4.96 -12.63
N GLN A 325 3.07 4.39 -13.82
CA GLN A 325 1.93 4.20 -14.72
C GLN A 325 1.85 2.73 -15.12
N LYS A 326 0.65 2.14 -15.00
CA LYS A 326 0.34 0.82 -15.54
C LYS A 326 -0.96 0.85 -16.31
N ILE A 327 -0.98 0.15 -17.44
CA ILE A 327 -2.16 -0.08 -18.25
C ILE A 327 -2.35 -1.59 -18.42
N ALA A 328 -3.56 -2.06 -18.21
CA ALA A 328 -3.95 -3.44 -18.40
C ALA A 328 -5.10 -3.53 -19.41
N PHE A 329 -5.02 -4.52 -20.30
CA PHE A 329 -6.06 -4.86 -21.26
C PHE A 329 -6.43 -6.33 -21.13
N ARG A 330 -7.73 -6.63 -21.06
CA ARG A 330 -8.28 -7.99 -21.09
C ARG A 330 -8.96 -8.20 -22.45
N PRO A 331 -8.37 -9.02 -23.35
CA PRO A 331 -9.00 -9.37 -24.61
C PRO A 331 -10.26 -10.21 -24.37
N ASP A 332 -11.15 -10.25 -25.36
CA ASP A 332 -12.24 -11.23 -25.36
C ASP A 332 -11.64 -12.64 -25.44
N THR A 333 -12.17 -13.56 -24.64
CA THR A 333 -11.91 -14.99 -24.80
C THR A 333 -12.88 -15.50 -25.86
N ASP A 334 -12.39 -15.68 -27.08
CA ASP A 334 -13.06 -16.47 -28.13
C ASP A 334 -13.06 -17.97 -27.78
#